data_AF-A0A3F2TYX7-F1
#
_entry.id   AF-A0A3F2TYX7-F1
#
_cell.length_a   1.000
_cell.length_b   1.000
_cell.length_c   1.000
_cell.angle_alpha   90.00
_cell.angle_beta   90.00
_cell.angle_gamma   90.00
#
_symmetry.space_group_name_H-M   'P 1'
#
loop_
_entity.id
_entity.type
_entity.pdbx_description
1 polymer ?
#
loop_
_entity_poly.entity_id
_entity_poly.type
_entity_poly.pdbx_seq_one_letter_code
_entity_poly.pdbx_strand_id
1 'polypeptide(L)'
;MMRIRSARPVLQAPSPRGFRTRAKFNIQVTDDLMICDCTLVEAPDGRVILYGPGREGNSLSVSPETRREIVEMALAAVEMKHAAAAI
;
A
#
# COMPACT_ATOMS: atom_id res chain seq x y z
N MET A 1 -13.65 11.85 -4.19
CA MET A 1 -13.69 10.39 -3.92
C MET A 1 -12.26 9.89 -3.79
N MET A 2 -11.99 8.94 -2.89
CA MET A 2 -10.64 8.43 -2.62
C MET A 2 -10.03 7.74 -3.84
N ARG A 3 -8.72 7.94 -4.09
CA ARG A 3 -8.00 7.34 -5.23
C ARG A 3 -6.56 7.00 -4.89
N ILE A 4 -6.07 5.89 -5.44
CA ILE A 4 -4.65 5.52 -5.37
C ILE A 4 -3.87 6.24 -6.47
N ARG A 5 -2.73 6.85 -6.10
CA ARG A 5 -1.82 7.55 -7.00
C ARG A 5 -0.43 6.96 -6.90
N SER A 6 0.33 7.01 -7.99
CA SER A 6 1.75 6.64 -8.02
C SER A 6 2.09 5.26 -7.42
N ALA A 7 1.16 4.30 -7.48
CA ALA A 7 1.39 2.94 -6.97
C ALA A 7 2.49 2.23 -7.75
N ARG A 8 3.34 1.49 -7.03
CA ARG A 8 4.40 0.65 -7.59
C ARG A 8 4.63 -0.58 -6.73
N PRO A 9 4.96 -1.74 -7.34
CA PRO A 9 5.39 -2.90 -6.59
C PRO A 9 6.74 -2.63 -5.91
N VAL A 10 6.98 -3.32 -4.81
CA VAL A 10 8.31 -3.41 -4.18
C VAL A 10 8.78 -4.85 -4.28
N LEU A 11 9.86 -5.05 -5.03
CA LEU A 11 10.49 -6.36 -5.21
C LEU A 11 11.67 -6.46 -4.26
N GLN A 12 11.38 -6.66 -2.98
CA GLN A 12 12.39 -6.86 -1.94
C GLN A 12 12.21 -8.25 -1.32
N ALA A 13 13.33 -8.90 -0.97
CA ALA A 13 13.30 -10.10 -0.16
C ALA A 13 12.57 -9.83 1.19
N PRO A 14 11.85 -10.81 1.74
CA PRO A 14 11.28 -10.70 3.08
C PRO A 14 12.34 -10.32 4.12
N SER A 15 11.93 -9.62 5.17
CA SER A 15 12.77 -9.37 6.34
C SER A 15 13.12 -10.68 7.07
N PRO A 16 14.13 -10.70 7.95
CA PRO A 16 14.43 -11.88 8.78
C PRO A 16 13.24 -12.39 9.61
N ARG A 17 12.27 -11.51 9.90
CA ARG A 17 11.03 -11.84 10.61
C ARG A 17 9.89 -12.28 9.68
N GLY A 18 10.14 -12.42 8.38
CA GLY A 18 9.19 -12.87 7.36
C GLY A 18 8.24 -11.80 6.80
N PHE A 19 8.42 -10.52 7.14
CA PHE A 19 7.60 -9.44 6.60
C PHE A 19 8.05 -9.06 5.19
N ARG A 20 7.11 -8.87 4.26
CA ARG A 20 7.40 -8.51 2.86
C ARG A 20 6.71 -7.21 2.48
N THR A 21 7.48 -6.20 2.08
CA THR A 21 6.90 -5.00 1.47
C THR A 21 6.36 -5.34 0.09
N ARG A 22 5.06 -5.12 -0.13
CA ARG A 22 4.37 -5.43 -1.39
C ARG A 22 4.31 -4.23 -2.33
N ALA A 23 4.02 -3.05 -1.78
CA ALA A 23 3.74 -1.86 -2.58
C ALA A 23 4.10 -0.57 -1.86
N LYS A 24 4.42 0.45 -2.66
CA LYS A 24 4.44 1.86 -2.24
C LYS A 24 3.50 2.68 -3.11
N PHE A 25 2.80 3.64 -2.52
CA PHE A 25 1.75 4.40 -3.19
C PHE A 25 1.43 5.68 -2.43
N ASN A 26 0.69 6.56 -3.08
CA ASN A 26 0.07 7.73 -2.47
C ASN A 26 -1.45 7.55 -2.46
N ILE A 27 -2.14 8.13 -1.49
CA ILE A 27 -3.60 8.11 -1.38
C ILE A 27 -4.10 9.54 -1.47
N GLN A 28 -4.93 9.83 -2.47
CA GLN A 28 -5.70 11.06 -2.51
C GLN A 28 -7.02 10.80 -1.78
N VAL A 29 -7.19 11.36 -0.58
CA VAL A 29 -8.37 11.15 0.27
C VAL A 29 -9.53 12.03 -0.18
N THR A 30 -9.22 13.31 -0.40
CA THR A 30 -10.09 14.32 -1.00
C THR A 30 -9.35 15.00 -2.14
N ASP A 31 -10.01 15.89 -2.89
CA ASP A 31 -9.33 16.61 -3.98
C ASP A 31 -8.19 17.52 -3.45
N ASP A 32 -8.29 17.96 -2.19
CA ASP A 32 -7.32 18.84 -1.52
C ASP A 32 -6.32 18.10 -0.62
N LEU A 33 -6.53 16.81 -0.33
CA LEU A 33 -5.71 16.05 0.62
C LEU A 33 -5.09 14.80 -0.02
N MET A 34 -3.76 14.77 -0.05
CA MET A 34 -2.97 13.60 -0.42
C MET A 34 -2.05 13.17 0.72
N ILE A 35 -2.03 11.86 0.98
CA ILE A 35 -1.08 11.21 1.86
C ILE A 35 -0.04 10.52 0.98
N CYS A 36 1.22 10.94 1.11
CA CYS A 36 2.32 10.42 0.30
C CYS A 36 3.07 9.28 1.01
N ASP A 37 3.74 8.45 0.21
CA ASP A 37 4.67 7.41 0.68
C ASP A 37 4.05 6.34 1.61
N CYS A 38 2.78 6.01 1.39
CA CYS A 38 2.13 4.87 2.02
C CYS A 38 2.77 3.55 1.57
N THR A 39 2.75 2.56 2.46
CA THR A 39 3.37 1.26 2.21
C THR A 39 2.43 0.11 2.61
N LEU A 40 2.31 -0.91 1.75
CA LEU A 40 1.70 -2.19 2.11
C LEU A 40 2.77 -3.21 2.47
N VAL A 41 2.59 -3.86 3.62
CA VAL A 41 3.47 -4.92 4.10
C VAL A 41 2.64 -6.15 4.40
N GLU A 42 3.02 -7.28 3.82
CA GLU A 42 2.50 -8.59 4.17
C GLU A 42 3.28 -9.14 5.37
N ALA A 43 2.55 -9.55 6.41
CA ALA A 43 3.09 -10.22 7.56
C ALA A 43 3.29 -11.73 7.29
N PRO A 44 4.08 -12.44 8.11
CA PRO A 44 4.34 -13.88 7.93
C PRO A 44 3.08 -14.76 7.96
N ASP A 45 2.00 -14.27 8.59
CA ASP A 45 0.70 -14.94 8.67
C ASP A 45 -0.22 -14.63 7.46
N GLY A 46 0.28 -13.90 6.46
CA GLY A 46 -0.45 -13.48 5.27
C GLY A 46 -1.32 -12.24 5.45
N ARG A 47 -1.38 -11.64 6.65
CA ARG A 47 -2.13 -10.40 6.85
C ARG A 47 -1.42 -9.22 6.19
N VAL A 48 -2.19 -8.29 5.64
CA VAL A 48 -1.66 -7.04 5.06
C VAL A 48 -1.77 -5.90 6.06
N ILE A 49 -0.66 -5.20 6.25
CA ILE A 49 -0.50 -4.05 7.13
C ILE A 49 -0.34 -2.80 6.26
N LEU A 50 -1.08 -1.75 6.64
CA LEU A 50 -1.07 -0.44 5.99
C LEU A 50 -0.27 0.56 6.83
N TYR A 51 0.85 1.04 6.29
CA TYR A 51 1.66 2.09 6.89
C TYR A 51 1.45 3.42 6.19
N GLY A 52 1.42 4.50 6.99
CA GLY A 52 1.46 5.88 6.52
C GLY A 52 2.89 6.35 6.24
N PRO A 53 3.08 7.65 5.92
CA PRO A 53 4.39 8.24 5.71
C PRO A 53 5.28 8.16 6.96
N GLY A 54 6.58 7.95 6.74
CA GLY A 54 7.62 7.96 7.78
C GLY A 54 8.50 6.70 7.78
N ARG A 55 9.51 6.69 8.66
CA ARG A 55 10.30 5.50 8.98
C ARG A 55 9.75 4.89 10.27
N GLU A 56 9.47 3.59 10.21
CA GLU A 56 9.11 2.69 11.31
C GLU A 56 7.91 3.12 12.19
N GLY A 57 6.87 2.28 12.25
CA GLY A 57 5.86 2.33 13.32
C GLY A 57 4.63 3.20 13.10
N ASN A 58 4.59 4.07 12.08
CA ASN A 58 3.40 4.89 11.79
C ASN A 58 2.36 4.08 11.00
N SER A 59 1.54 3.29 11.69
CA SER A 59 0.33 2.73 11.07
C SER A 59 -0.58 3.86 10.61
N LEU A 60 -1.16 3.72 9.41
CA LEU A 60 -2.18 4.67 8.98
C LEU A 60 -3.49 4.33 9.72
N SER A 61 -3.82 5.14 10.72
CA SER A 61 -5.02 4.94 11.54
C SER A 61 -6.27 5.39 10.80
N VAL A 62 -7.04 4.41 10.32
CA VAL A 62 -8.36 4.57 9.70
C VAL A 62 -9.30 3.46 10.19
N SER A 63 -10.60 3.59 9.94
CA SER A 63 -11.57 2.54 10.27
C SER A 63 -11.23 1.22 9.56
N PRO A 64 -11.65 0.06 10.08
CA PRO A 64 -11.42 -1.24 9.44
C PRO A 64 -11.93 -1.31 7.98
N GLU A 65 -13.06 -0.67 7.71
CA GLU A 65 -13.68 -0.62 6.37
C GLU A 65 -12.81 0.17 5.41
N THR A 66 -12.44 1.40 5.79
CA THR A 66 -11.55 2.25 4.98
C THR A 66 -10.18 1.61 4.77
N ARG A 67 -9.67 0.90 5.78
CA ARG A 67 -8.41 0.14 5.64
C ARG A 67 -8.51 -0.92 4.56
N ARG A 68 -9.59 -1.71 4.58
CA ARG A 68 -9.83 -2.77 3.58
C ARG A 68 -9.92 -2.15 2.19
N GLU A 69 -10.69 -1.09 2.03
CA GLU A 69 -10.85 -0.37 0.77
C GLU A 69 -9.50 0.13 0.22
N ILE A 70 -8.67 0.78 1.05
CA ILE A 70 -7.34 1.25 0.65
C ILE A 70 -6.44 0.10 0.21
N VAL A 71 -6.43 -1.01 0.96
CA VAL A 71 -5.59 -2.19 0.66
C VAL A 71 -6.00 -2.80 -0.68
N GLU A 72 -7.29 -3.01 -0.91
CA GLU A 72 -7.82 -3.57 -2.16
C GLU A 72 -7.49 -2.66 -3.36
N MET A 73 -7.74 -1.36 -3.25
CA MET A 73 -7.40 -0.41 -4.31
C MET A 73 -5.91 -0.38 -4.62
N ALA A 74 -5.05 -0.42 -3.59
CA ALA A 74 -3.60 -0.33 -3.76
C ALA A 74 -3.03 -1.61 -4.40
N LEU A 75 -3.52 -2.80 -4.01
CA LEU A 75 -3.13 -4.06 -4.63
C LEU A 75 -3.56 -4.12 -6.10
N ALA A 76 -4.82 -3.78 -6.40
CA ALA A 76 -5.32 -3.72 -7.77
C ALA A 76 -4.51 -2.75 -8.64
N ALA A 77 -4.17 -1.56 -8.11
CA ALA A 77 -3.36 -0.58 -8.84
C ALA A 77 -1.94 -1.07 -9.17
N VAL A 78 -1.36 -1.95 -8.35
CA VAL A 78 -0.05 -2.56 -8.61
C VAL A 78 -0.15 -3.69 -9.63
N GLU A 79 -1.18 -4.53 -9.54
CA GLU A 79 -1.42 -5.64 -10.48
C GLU A 79 -1.70 -5.13 -11.90
N MET A 80 -2.56 -4.11 -12.04
CA MET A 80 -2.88 -3.49 -13.33
C MET A 80 -1.64 -2.90 -14.01
N LYS A 81 -0.73 -2.28 -13.25
CA LYS A 81 0.52 -1.75 -13.78
C LYS A 81 1.50 -2.84 -14.18
N HIS A 82 1.50 -3.98 -13.49
CA HIS A 82 2.34 -5.10 -13.86
C HIS A 82 1.86 -5.73 -15.18
N ALA A 83 0.54 -5.86 -15.36
CA ALA A 83 -0.05 -6.33 -16.61
C ALA A 83 0.24 -5.39 -17.80
N ALA A 84 0.16 -4.07 -17.59
CA ALA A 84 0.44 -3.08 -18.64
C ALA A 84 1.92 -2.98 -19.04
N ALA A 85 2.85 -3.42 -18.19
CA ALA A 85 4.29 -3.41 -18.47
C ALA A 85 4.80 -4.73 -19.09
N ALA A 86 3.93 -5.73 -19.25
CA ALA A 86 4.26 -7.05 -19.79
C ALA A 86 3.81 -7.25 -21.26
N ILE A 87 3.36 -6.18 -21.92
CA ILE A 87 2.97 -6.09 -23.34
C ILE A 87 3.96 -5.16 -24.03
#